data_AF-A0A7L4RC69-F1
#
_entry.id   AF-A0A7L4RC69-F1
#
_cell.length_a   1.000
_cell.length_b   1.000
_cell.length_c   1.000
_cell.angle_alpha   90.00
_cell.angle_beta   90.00
_cell.angle_gamma   90.00
#
_symmetry.space_group_name_H-M   'P 1'
#
loop_
_entity.id
_entity.type
_entity.pdbx_description
1 polymer ?
#
loop_
_entity_poly.entity_id
_entity_poly.type
_entity_poly.pdbx_seq_one_letter_code
_entity_poly.pdbx_strand_id
1 'polypeptide(L)'
;MANKWGIPDWLEKKVRGRDQFCVYCHVKFKERDPDDKASWEHIDNDGPPSEDNIALCCFACNRDKRAKKLSEWFDSSYCKKKHINKRTVANIVKKYIKMRK
;
A
#
# COMPACT_ATOMS: atom_id res chain seq x y z
N MET A 1 -13.03 4.95 -0.55
CA MET A 1 -12.85 5.81 0.64
C MET A 1 -12.47 7.21 0.20
N ALA A 2 -13.01 8.25 0.86
CA ALA A 2 -12.59 9.64 0.63
C ALA A 2 -11.15 9.85 1.13
N ASN A 3 -10.40 10.71 0.45
CA ASN A 3 -9.11 11.21 0.92
C ASN A 3 -9.32 12.06 2.18
N LYS A 4 -8.84 11.55 3.32
CA LYS A 4 -8.88 12.25 4.62
C LYS A 4 -7.52 12.85 5.00
N TRP A 5 -6.51 12.70 4.15
CA TRP A 5 -5.12 13.03 4.45
C TRP A 5 -4.71 14.38 3.87
N GLY A 6 -5.65 15.10 3.25
CA GLY A 6 -5.38 16.40 2.63
C GLY A 6 -4.42 16.31 1.45
N ILE A 7 -4.26 15.14 0.82
CA ILE A 7 -3.43 15.06 -0.38
C ILE A 7 -4.11 15.85 -1.52
N PRO A 8 -3.36 16.56 -2.37
CA PRO A 8 -3.95 17.30 -3.48
C PRO A 8 -4.73 16.40 -4.44
N ASP A 9 -5.79 16.94 -5.05
CA ASP A 9 -6.66 16.21 -6.00
C ASP A 9 -5.88 15.53 -7.13
N TRP A 10 -4.84 16.19 -7.65
CA TRP A 10 -4.01 15.63 -8.71
C TRP A 10 -3.29 14.36 -8.25
N LEU A 11 -2.82 14.33 -7.01
CA LEU A 11 -2.13 13.19 -6.42
C LEU A 11 -3.13 12.06 -6.13
N GLU A 12 -4.31 12.39 -5.61
CA GLU A 12 -5.38 11.41 -5.43
C GLU A 12 -5.77 10.74 -6.75
N LYS A 13 -6.05 11.52 -7.80
CA LYS A 13 -6.39 10.99 -9.13
C LYS A 13 -5.29 10.10 -9.68
N LYS A 14 -4.02 10.51 -9.51
CA LYS A 14 -2.86 9.75 -9.96
C LYS A 14 -2.74 8.41 -9.24
N VAL A 15 -2.85 8.40 -7.91
CA VAL A 15 -2.76 7.16 -7.12
C VAL A 15 -3.93 6.22 -7.43
N ARG A 16 -5.15 6.75 -7.55
CA ARG A 16 -6.32 5.94 -7.96
C ARG A 16 -6.18 5.35 -9.35
N GLY A 17 -5.61 6.09 -10.30
CA GLY A 17 -5.34 5.59 -11.65
C GLY A 17 -4.28 4.49 -11.65
N ARG A 18 -3.20 4.67 -10.89
CA ARG A 18 -2.07 3.74 -10.77
C ARG A 18 -2.43 2.45 -10.04
N ASP A 19 -3.08 2.57 -8.88
CA ASP A 19 -3.29 1.47 -7.95
C ASP A 19 -4.71 0.89 -8.13
N GLN A 20 -4.90 0.10 -9.19
CA GLN A 20 -6.16 -0.61 -9.45
C GLN A 20 -6.32 -1.89 -8.61
N PHE A 21 -5.20 -2.39 -8.07
CA PHE A 21 -5.10 -3.57 -7.23
C PHE A 21 -4.28 -3.22 -5.99
N CYS A 22 -4.43 -3.99 -4.91
CA CYS A 22 -3.64 -3.80 -3.71
C CYS A 22 -2.13 -3.83 -4.02
N VAL A 23 -1.39 -2.78 -3.69
CA VAL A 23 0.04 -2.69 -3.98
C VAL A 23 0.90 -3.77 -3.31
N TYR A 24 0.36 -4.48 -2.31
CA TYR A 24 1.05 -5.53 -1.59
C TYR A 24 0.68 -6.93 -2.07
N CYS A 25 -0.61 -7.28 -2.07
CA CYS A 25 -1.10 -8.64 -2.34
C CYS A 25 -1.81 -8.80 -3.69
N HIS A 26 -1.93 -7.74 -4.48
CA HIS A 26 -2.56 -7.72 -5.81
C HIS A 26 -4.04 -8.11 -5.87
N VAL A 27 -4.72 -8.20 -4.73
CA VAL A 27 -6.17 -8.42 -4.76
C VAL A 27 -6.86 -7.23 -5.43
N LYS A 28 -7.85 -7.54 -6.28
CA LYS A 28 -8.72 -6.52 -6.87
C LYS A 28 -9.60 -5.95 -5.77
N PHE A 29 -9.69 -4.63 -5.71
CA PHE A 29 -10.53 -3.99 -4.71
C PHE A 29 -12.01 -4.33 -4.90
N LYS A 30 -12.69 -4.60 -3.80
CA LYS A 30 -14.13 -4.87 -3.77
C LYS A 30 -14.75 -4.03 -2.67
N GLU A 31 -15.78 -3.24 -3.00
CA GLU A 31 -16.40 -2.35 -2.01
C GLU A 31 -17.23 -3.10 -0.95
N ARG A 32 -17.81 -4.25 -1.35
CA ARG A 32 -18.68 -5.08 -0.49
C ARG A 32 -17.91 -6.05 0.41
N ASP A 33 -16.62 -6.23 0.17
CA ASP A 33 -15.75 -7.08 0.98
C ASP A 33 -14.92 -6.19 1.91
N PRO A 34 -15.10 -6.30 3.24
CA PRO A 34 -14.39 -5.44 4.19
C PRO A 34 -12.87 -5.56 4.11
N ASP A 35 -12.35 -6.76 3.81
CA ASP A 35 -10.91 -7.04 3.79
C ASP A 35 -10.28 -6.61 2.44
N ASP A 36 -11.01 -6.76 1.34
CA ASP A 36 -10.58 -6.35 0.00
C ASP A 36 -10.91 -4.88 -0.34
N LYS A 37 -11.51 -4.13 0.59
CA LYS A 37 -11.80 -2.69 0.40
C LYS A 37 -10.50 -1.89 0.29
N ALA A 38 -10.46 -0.96 -0.66
CA ALA A 38 -9.31 -0.06 -0.85
C ALA A 38 -9.14 0.90 0.34
N SER A 39 -7.90 1.04 0.80
CA SER A 39 -7.46 1.96 1.85
C SER A 39 -6.23 2.74 1.43
N TRP A 40 -6.16 4.00 1.87
CA TRP A 40 -4.97 4.84 1.75
C TRP A 40 -3.87 4.32 2.66
N GLU A 41 -2.65 4.34 2.16
CA GLU A 41 -1.47 3.78 2.81
C GLU A 41 -0.27 4.68 2.64
N HIS A 42 0.46 4.89 3.74
CA HIS A 42 1.85 5.32 3.68
C HIS A 42 2.71 4.07 3.56
N ILE A 43 3.46 3.95 2.47
CA ILE A 43 4.44 2.88 2.32
C ILE A 43 5.41 2.90 3.51
N ASP A 44 5.77 4.11 3.93
CA ASP A 44 6.53 4.43 5.12
C ASP A 44 5.84 5.49 5.97
N ASN A 45 5.52 5.12 7.20
CA ASN A 45 4.78 5.94 8.14
C ASN A 45 5.60 7.13 8.67
N ASP A 46 6.93 7.09 8.57
CA ASP A 46 7.81 8.17 9.04
C ASP A 46 8.04 9.24 7.96
N GLY A 47 7.60 8.99 6.72
CA GLY A 47 7.77 9.89 5.58
C GLY A 47 6.56 10.77 5.29
N PRO A 48 6.74 11.94 4.65
CA PRO A 48 5.62 12.78 4.26
C PRO A 48 4.75 12.11 3.16
N PRO A 49 3.49 12.53 3.01
CA PRO A 49 2.67 12.14 1.87
C PRO A 49 3.31 12.65 0.57
N SER A 50 3.56 11.76 -0.37
CA SER A 50 4.13 12.07 -1.68
C SER A 50 3.69 11.05 -2.71
N GLU A 51 3.94 11.32 -3.98
CA GLU A 51 3.66 10.37 -5.07
C GLU A 51 4.31 9.00 -4.86
N ASP A 52 5.51 9.00 -4.27
CA ASP A 52 6.32 7.82 -4.05
C ASP A 52 6.00 7.10 -2.73
N ASN A 53 5.35 7.77 -1.77
CA ASN A 53 5.04 7.22 -0.45
C ASN A 53 3.54 6.91 -0.24
N ILE A 54 2.65 7.51 -1.03
CA ILE A 54 1.21 7.26 -0.95
C ILE A 54 0.79 6.17 -1.94
N ALA A 55 0.05 5.18 -1.44
CA ALA A 55 -0.48 4.09 -2.23
C ALA A 55 -1.89 3.66 -1.78
N LEU A 56 -2.55 2.85 -2.61
CA LEU A 56 -3.75 2.09 -2.20
C LEU A 56 -3.41 0.63 -1.94
N CYS A 57 -3.83 0.14 -0.78
CA CYS A 57 -3.78 -1.29 -0.45
C CYS A 57 -5.14 -1.77 0.06
N CYS A 58 -5.34 -3.08 0.17
CA CYS A 58 -6.57 -3.60 0.75
C CYS A 58 -6.55 -3.44 2.27
N PHE A 59 -7.73 -3.33 2.87
CA PHE A 59 -7.89 -3.10 4.30
C PHE A 59 -7.20 -4.19 5.14
N ALA A 60 -7.23 -5.45 4.69
CA ALA A 60 -6.56 -6.54 5.38
C ALA A 60 -5.03 -6.37 5.42
N CYS A 61 -4.40 -5.93 4.32
CA CYS A 61 -2.96 -5.66 4.30
C CYS A 61 -2.61 -4.46 5.17
N ASN A 62 -3.40 -3.39 5.09
CA ASN A 62 -3.19 -2.18 5.89
C ASN A 62 -3.26 -2.51 7.40
N ARG A 63 -4.32 -3.23 7.83
CA ARG A 63 -4.53 -3.66 9.22
C ARG A 63 -3.38 -4.54 9.76
N ASP A 64 -2.76 -5.35 8.91
CA ASP A 64 -1.66 -6.23 9.30
C ASP A 64 -0.31 -5.49 9.35
N LYS A 65 -0.04 -4.64 8.34
CA LYS A 65 1.18 -3.81 8.27
C LYS A 65 1.24 -2.81 9.42
N ARG A 66 0.18 -2.03 9.61
CA ARG A 66 0.12 -0.94 10.60
C ARG A 66 1.34 -0.01 10.45
N ALA A 67 1.98 0.30 11.57
CA ALA A 67 3.17 1.12 11.67
C ALA A 67 4.49 0.38 11.36
N LYS A 68 4.47 -0.94 11.05
CA LYS A 68 5.71 -1.70 10.83
C LYS A 68 6.47 -1.19 9.60
N LYS A 69 7.79 -1.25 9.66
CA LYS A 69 8.64 -1.04 8.49
C LYS A 69 8.41 -2.17 7.49
N LEU A 70 8.54 -1.88 6.18
CA LEU A 70 8.31 -2.89 5.15
C LEU A 70 9.18 -4.14 5.31
N SER A 71 10.46 -3.98 5.67
CA SER A 71 11.39 -5.09 5.89
C SER A 71 10.87 -6.03 6.97
N GLU A 72 10.52 -5.48 8.13
CA GLU A 72 9.97 -6.22 9.27
C GLU A 72 8.62 -6.86 8.92
N TRP A 73 7.78 -6.13 8.19
CA TRP A 73 6.46 -6.61 7.82
C TRP A 73 6.53 -7.77 6.82
N PHE A 74 7.45 -7.75 5.85
CA PHE A 74 7.62 -8.83 4.89
C PHE A 74 8.04 -10.15 5.55
N ASP A 75 8.68 -10.11 6.72
CA ASP A 75 9.06 -11.30 7.48
C ASP A 75 7.93 -11.89 8.33
N SER A 76 6.77 -11.22 8.39
CA SER A 76 5.59 -11.68 9.13
C SER A 76 4.96 -12.94 8.54
N SER A 77 4.23 -13.70 9.38
CA SER A 77 3.45 -14.86 8.95
C SER A 77 2.37 -14.51 7.93
N TYR A 78 1.76 -13.32 8.06
CA TYR A 78 0.79 -12.80 7.10
C TYR A 78 1.40 -12.67 5.71
N CYS A 79 2.54 -11.98 5.60
CA CYS A 79 3.23 -11.80 4.33
C CYS A 79 3.67 -13.11 3.72
N LYS A 80 4.20 -14.05 4.53
CA LYS A 80 4.57 -15.39 4.08
C LYS A 80 3.37 -16.16 3.52
N LYS A 81 2.24 -16.19 4.24
CA LYS A 81 1.00 -16.86 3.82
C LYS A 81 0.41 -16.28 2.53
N LYS A 82 0.54 -14.97 2.32
CA LYS A 82 0.02 -14.26 1.13
C LYS A 82 1.06 -14.03 0.03
N HIS A 83 2.26 -14.61 0.15
CA HIS A 83 3.38 -14.41 -0.78
C HIS A 83 3.74 -12.93 -1.04
N ILE A 84 3.63 -12.08 -0.02
CA ILE A 84 3.98 -10.65 -0.09
C ILE A 84 5.46 -10.51 0.27
N ASN A 85 6.27 -9.98 -0.64
CA ASN A 85 7.69 -9.70 -0.42
C ASN A 85 8.22 -8.66 -1.42
N LYS A 86 9.45 -8.20 -1.23
CA LYS A 86 10.13 -7.20 -2.08
C LYS A 86 10.12 -7.49 -3.59
N ARG A 87 9.94 -8.75 -4.00
CA ARG A 87 9.88 -9.16 -5.41
C ARG A 87 8.44 -9.22 -5.94
N THR A 88 7.47 -9.54 -5.09
CA THR A 88 6.08 -9.73 -5.51
C THR A 88 5.28 -8.45 -5.47
N VAL A 89 5.55 -7.52 -4.55
CA VAL A 89 4.81 -6.24 -4.45
C VAL A 89 4.80 -5.41 -5.75
N ALA A 90 3.87 -4.46 -5.84
CA ALA A 90 3.72 -3.58 -7.00
C ALA A 90 4.95 -2.68 -7.22
N ASN A 91 5.06 -2.15 -8.45
CA ASN A 91 6.23 -1.38 -8.87
C ASN A 91 6.49 -0.13 -8.03
N ILE A 92 5.45 0.54 -7.51
CA ILE A 92 5.63 1.69 -6.62
C ILE A 92 6.36 1.31 -5.33
N VAL A 93 5.99 0.19 -4.71
CA VAL A 93 6.65 -0.31 -3.49
C VAL A 93 8.07 -0.75 -3.80
N LYS A 94 8.30 -1.42 -4.94
CA LYS A 94 9.65 -1.77 -5.41
C LYS A 94 10.53 -0.53 -5.61
N LYS A 95 9.98 0.52 -6.23
CA LYS A 95 10.68 1.79 -6.44
C LYS A 95 11.02 2.43 -5.10
N TYR A 96 10.06 2.50 -4.17
CA TYR A 96 10.27 3.02 -2.83
C TYR A 96 11.42 2.33 -2.09
N ILE A 97 11.42 0.98 -2.09
CA ILE A 97 12.50 0.19 -1.48
C ILE A 97 13.86 0.50 -2.11
N LYS A 98 13.93 0.77 -3.42
CA LYS A 98 15.19 1.09 -4.10
C LYS A 98 15.69 2.50 -3.80
N MET A 99 14.80 3.46 -3.57
CA MET A 99 15.17 4.86 -3.30
C MET A 99 15.69 5.09 -1.88
N ARG A 100 15.38 4.20 -0.93
CA ARG A 100 15.89 4.27 0.46
C ARG A 100 17.11 3.39 0.73
N LYS A 101 17.74 2.85 -0.32
CA LYS A 101 18.99 2.09 -0.22
C LYS A 101 20.21 2.97 -0.34
#